data_AF-L7CCB3-F1
#
_entry.id   AF-L7CCB3-F1
#
_cell.length_a   1.000
_cell.length_b   1.000
_cell.length_c   1.000
_cell.angle_alpha   90.00
_cell.angle_beta   90.00
_cell.angle_gamma   90.00
#
_symmetry.space_group_name_H-M   'P 1'
#
loop_
_entity.id
_entity.type
_entity.pdbx_description
1 polymer ?
#
loop_
_entity_poly.entity_id
_entity_poly.type
_entity_poly.pdbx_seq_one_letter_code
_entity_poly.pdbx_strand_id
1 'polypeptide(L)'
;MILPFLEQGNIHDQLEFSYSSHFMAGGAAGADALKGNEILKYLAVPTYACPSSAIDMFENAPVSNNSEGAMNIMYVGIQGAARPVPGGDPNKGTADLGHGWSSNNGMLFANGKIKMRDVVDGTTNAIMIAEQSGWVDGVNRTSNYYGGWMGSRHPRPVDGPSSWDLWQTGTTCVRFAPNSQIVQTGATDRMYRNNTVINSMHTGGINVVMGDASVQFITDSIDFLLLKQLCCRYDGEVTTFPQ
;
A
#
# COMPACT_ATOMS: atom_id res chain seq x y z
N MET A 1 2.46 -12.77 -9.62
CA MET A 1 1.41 -12.76 -8.57
C MET A 1 1.71 -13.87 -7.58
N ILE A 2 1.39 -13.72 -6.28
CA ILE A 2 1.76 -14.69 -5.24
C ILE A 2 0.70 -15.78 -4.95
N LEU A 3 -0.53 -15.65 -5.49
CA LEU A 3 -1.65 -16.57 -5.21
C LEU A 3 -1.32 -18.08 -5.32
N PRO A 4 -0.59 -18.57 -6.33
CA PRO A 4 -0.24 -19.99 -6.40
C PRO A 4 0.61 -20.49 -5.23
N PHE A 5 1.37 -19.59 -4.58
CA PHE A 5 2.22 -19.88 -3.42
C PHE A 5 1.47 -19.76 -2.09
N LEU A 6 0.18 -19.43 -2.13
CA LEU A 6 -0.72 -19.35 -0.97
C LEU A 6 -1.85 -20.39 -1.07
N GLU A 7 -1.64 -21.48 -1.79
CA GLU A 7 -2.66 -22.50 -2.05
C GLU A 7 -3.91 -21.94 -2.77
N GLN A 8 -3.75 -20.86 -3.55
CA GLN A 8 -4.80 -20.24 -4.37
C GLN A 8 -4.51 -20.41 -5.87
N GLY A 9 -3.89 -21.53 -6.25
CA GLY A 9 -3.61 -21.86 -7.66
C GLY A 9 -4.86 -21.95 -8.53
N ASN A 10 -5.93 -22.53 -7.99
CA ASN A 10 -7.23 -22.62 -8.67
C ASN A 10 -7.86 -21.25 -8.99
N ILE A 11 -7.64 -20.24 -8.16
CA ILE A 11 -8.08 -18.86 -8.43
C ILE A 11 -7.19 -18.26 -9.50
N HIS A 12 -5.87 -18.38 -9.34
CA HIS A 12 -4.90 -17.85 -10.30
C HIS A 12 -5.13 -18.36 -11.72
N ASP A 13 -5.40 -19.65 -11.89
CA ASP A 13 -5.60 -20.28 -13.20
C ASP A 13 -6.88 -19.82 -13.92
N GLN A 14 -7.80 -19.17 -13.19
CA GLN A 14 -9.00 -18.54 -13.76
C GLN A 14 -8.81 -17.06 -14.10
N LEU A 15 -7.66 -16.46 -13.75
CA LEU A 15 -7.40 -15.06 -14.04
C LEU A 15 -6.98 -14.86 -15.50
N GLU A 16 -7.60 -13.88 -16.13
CA GLU A 16 -7.27 -13.41 -17.47
C GLU A 16 -6.33 -12.21 -17.38
N PHE A 17 -5.21 -12.27 -18.13
CA PHE A 17 -4.23 -11.19 -18.23
C PHE A 17 -4.15 -10.68 -19.68
N SER A 18 -5.17 -9.93 -20.08
CA SER A 18 -5.25 -9.32 -21.42
C SER A 18 -5.61 -7.84 -21.35
N TYR A 19 -5.46 -7.13 -22.48
CA TYR A 19 -5.86 -5.73 -22.60
C TYR A 19 -7.36 -5.49 -22.45
N SER A 20 -8.17 -6.55 -22.56
CA SER A 20 -9.63 -6.51 -22.41
C SER A 20 -10.13 -6.94 -21.02
N SER A 21 -9.26 -7.52 -20.19
CA SER A 21 -9.58 -7.95 -18.83
C SER A 21 -9.33 -6.83 -17.82
N HIS A 22 -10.16 -6.73 -16.79
CA HIS A 22 -10.07 -5.70 -15.76
C HIS A 22 -9.90 -6.30 -14.37
N PHE A 23 -9.12 -5.63 -13.52
CA PHE A 23 -9.01 -5.92 -12.09
C PHE A 23 -9.64 -4.81 -11.22
N MET A 24 -10.24 -3.82 -11.87
CA MET A 24 -10.95 -2.71 -11.24
C MET A 24 -12.38 -3.16 -10.88
N ALA A 25 -12.79 -3.02 -9.62
CA ALA A 25 -14.08 -3.46 -9.13
C ALA A 25 -15.14 -2.35 -9.04
N GLY A 26 -14.95 -1.24 -9.76
CA GLY A 26 -15.93 -0.17 -9.81
C GLY A 26 -15.44 1.09 -10.50
N GLY A 27 -16.15 2.20 -10.29
CA GLY A 27 -15.81 3.51 -10.81
C GLY A 27 -15.66 3.58 -12.32
N ALA A 28 -14.45 3.91 -12.79
CA ALA A 28 -14.19 4.18 -14.20
C ALA A 28 -14.44 2.96 -15.12
N ALA A 29 -14.45 1.74 -14.57
CA ALA A 29 -14.76 0.54 -15.33
C ALA A 29 -16.26 0.44 -15.69
N GLY A 30 -17.15 1.09 -14.95
CA GLY A 30 -18.59 1.02 -15.18
C GLY A 30 -19.10 -0.43 -15.27
N ALA A 31 -19.77 -0.76 -16.38
CA ALA A 31 -20.27 -2.12 -16.63
C ALA A 31 -19.17 -3.17 -16.90
N ASP A 32 -17.93 -2.73 -17.15
CA ASP A 32 -16.78 -3.63 -17.36
C ASP A 32 -15.98 -3.86 -16.06
N ALA A 33 -16.53 -3.56 -14.88
CA ALA A 33 -15.86 -3.84 -13.61
C ALA A 33 -15.60 -5.36 -13.46
N LEU A 34 -14.36 -5.72 -13.14
CA LEU A 34 -13.84 -7.10 -13.07
C LEU A 34 -14.05 -7.95 -14.33
N LYS A 35 -14.29 -7.34 -15.50
CA LYS A 35 -14.50 -8.07 -16.75
C LYS A 35 -13.38 -9.07 -17.03
N GLY A 36 -13.74 -10.33 -17.30
CA GLY A 36 -12.80 -11.43 -17.53
C GLY A 36 -12.09 -11.94 -16.28
N ASN A 37 -12.33 -11.32 -15.11
CA ASN A 37 -11.80 -11.71 -13.80
C ASN A 37 -12.90 -11.69 -12.74
N GLU A 38 -14.13 -12.06 -13.12
CA GLU A 38 -15.31 -12.01 -12.26
C GLU A 38 -15.18 -12.92 -11.03
N ILE A 39 -14.29 -13.91 -11.08
CA ILE A 39 -13.91 -14.76 -9.94
C ILE A 39 -13.40 -13.96 -8.74
N LEU A 40 -12.92 -12.72 -8.95
CA LEU A 40 -12.45 -11.82 -7.89
C LEU A 40 -13.58 -11.10 -7.14
N LYS A 41 -14.83 -11.20 -7.64
CA LYS A 41 -16.01 -10.59 -7.02
C LYS A 41 -16.35 -11.31 -5.72
N TYR A 42 -16.32 -10.58 -4.60
CA TYR A 42 -16.50 -11.15 -3.24
C TYR A 42 -15.56 -12.32 -2.91
N LEU A 43 -14.40 -12.40 -3.58
CA LEU A 43 -13.39 -13.38 -3.25
C LEU A 43 -12.70 -12.99 -1.95
N ALA A 44 -12.92 -13.78 -0.90
CA ALA A 44 -12.15 -13.68 0.33
C ALA A 44 -10.89 -14.54 0.23
N VAL A 45 -9.73 -13.94 0.45
CA VAL A 45 -8.48 -14.66 0.69
C VAL A 45 -8.11 -14.43 2.16
N PRO A 46 -8.45 -15.33 3.10
CA PRO A 46 -8.33 -15.08 4.53
C PRO A 46 -6.92 -14.67 4.98
N THR A 47 -5.87 -15.15 4.29
CA THR A 47 -4.47 -14.77 4.55
C THR A 47 -4.20 -13.26 4.34
N TYR A 48 -5.01 -12.57 3.54
CA TYR A 48 -4.91 -11.13 3.33
C TYR A 48 -5.76 -10.31 4.31
N ALA A 49 -6.55 -10.97 5.17
CA ALA A 49 -7.37 -10.30 6.17
C ALA A 49 -6.63 -10.26 7.52
N CYS A 50 -6.59 -9.07 8.12
CA CYS A 50 -6.07 -8.89 9.47
C CYS A 50 -7.14 -9.32 10.50
N PRO A 51 -6.86 -10.28 11.40
CA PRO A 51 -7.86 -10.77 12.37
C PRO A 51 -8.34 -9.73 13.37
N SER A 52 -7.59 -8.66 13.61
CA SER A 52 -8.02 -7.55 14.49
C SER A 52 -8.84 -6.48 13.76
N SER A 53 -8.91 -6.53 12.43
CA SER A 53 -9.68 -5.55 11.68
C SER A 53 -11.17 -5.71 11.90
N ALA A 54 -11.85 -4.61 12.17
CA ALA A 54 -13.30 -4.53 12.12
C ALA A 54 -13.81 -3.90 10.80
N ILE A 55 -12.91 -3.65 9.84
CA ILE A 55 -13.29 -3.30 8.46
C ILE A 55 -13.83 -4.55 7.79
N ASP A 56 -15.03 -4.48 7.22
CA ASP A 56 -15.57 -5.57 6.43
C ASP A 56 -14.73 -5.77 5.16
N MET A 57 -14.40 -7.03 4.84
CA MET A 57 -13.53 -7.36 3.72
C MET A 57 -14.05 -6.81 2.39
N PHE A 58 -15.34 -6.59 2.23
CA PHE A 58 -15.96 -6.09 0.99
C PHE A 58 -16.62 -4.73 1.18
N GLU A 59 -16.28 -4.00 2.25
CA GLU A 59 -16.81 -2.66 2.51
C GLU A 59 -16.57 -1.75 1.30
N ASN A 60 -17.63 -1.08 0.85
CA ASN A 60 -17.56 0.03 -0.07
C ASN A 60 -17.68 1.34 0.71
N ALA A 61 -16.55 1.82 1.22
CA ALA A 61 -16.50 3.02 2.04
C ALA A 61 -16.97 4.27 1.26
N PRO A 62 -17.48 5.33 1.92
CA PRO A 62 -17.95 6.56 1.27
C PRO A 62 -16.84 7.36 0.55
N VAL A 63 -15.59 6.93 0.68
CA VAL A 63 -14.38 7.50 0.05
C VAL A 63 -13.74 6.52 -0.96
N SER A 64 -14.47 5.46 -1.30
CA SER A 64 -14.14 4.39 -2.24
C SER A 64 -15.10 4.39 -3.44
N ASN A 65 -14.78 3.58 -4.44
CA ASN A 65 -15.66 3.23 -5.55
C ASN A 65 -15.44 1.76 -5.95
N ASN A 66 -15.68 0.86 -5.00
CA ASN A 66 -15.53 -0.59 -5.08
C ASN A 66 -16.91 -1.27 -5.15
N SER A 67 -17.70 -0.94 -6.17
CA SER A 67 -19.12 -1.34 -6.26
C SER A 67 -19.36 -2.83 -6.50
N GLU A 68 -18.40 -3.54 -7.09
CA GLU A 68 -18.47 -4.98 -7.33
C GLU A 68 -17.94 -5.81 -6.15
N GLY A 69 -17.45 -5.19 -5.07
CA GLY A 69 -17.05 -5.92 -3.87
C GLY A 69 -15.77 -6.74 -4.03
N ALA A 70 -14.72 -6.16 -4.60
CA ALA A 70 -13.39 -6.73 -4.44
C ALA A 70 -12.89 -6.57 -3.00
N MET A 71 -12.03 -7.48 -2.56
CA MET A 71 -11.51 -7.46 -1.20
C MET A 71 -10.76 -6.15 -0.89
N ASN A 72 -10.96 -5.63 0.32
CA ASN A 72 -10.20 -4.52 0.87
C ASN A 72 -8.80 -4.96 1.28
N ILE A 73 -7.82 -4.10 1.02
CA ILE A 73 -6.45 -4.31 1.45
C ILE A 73 -6.33 -4.04 2.95
N MET A 74 -5.80 -5.01 3.68
CA MET A 74 -5.46 -4.87 5.10
C MET A 74 -3.94 -4.91 5.36
N TYR A 75 -3.15 -5.23 4.34
CA TYR A 75 -1.69 -5.23 4.35
C TYR A 75 -1.18 -4.48 3.11
N VAL A 76 -0.57 -3.32 3.31
CA VAL A 76 -0.19 -2.39 2.25
C VAL A 76 1.32 -2.44 1.98
N GLY A 77 1.70 -2.41 0.71
CA GLY A 77 3.11 -2.30 0.32
C GLY A 77 3.67 -0.91 0.61
N ILE A 78 4.91 -0.83 1.08
CA ILE A 78 5.57 0.44 1.40
C ILE A 78 6.36 0.96 0.20
N GLN A 79 5.88 2.06 -0.38
CA GLN A 79 6.53 2.76 -1.50
C GLN A 79 7.80 3.48 -1.07
N GLY A 80 7.88 3.82 0.22
CA GLY A 80 8.84 4.77 0.72
C GLY A 80 8.31 5.71 1.78
N ALA A 81 9.12 6.70 2.11
CA ALA A 81 8.73 7.84 2.92
C ALA A 81 8.59 9.11 2.05
N ALA A 82 7.61 9.95 2.39
CA ALA A 82 7.43 11.27 1.79
C ALA A 82 8.49 12.25 2.32
N ARG A 83 8.71 13.35 1.59
CA ARG A 83 9.63 14.42 2.04
C ARG A 83 9.23 15.01 3.41
N PRO A 84 10.20 15.49 4.21
CA PRO A 84 11.65 15.38 4.00
C PRO A 84 12.13 13.95 4.23
N VAL A 85 12.77 13.34 3.23
CA VAL A 85 13.33 11.99 3.33
C VAL A 85 14.58 12.04 4.24
N PRO A 86 14.83 11.01 5.08
CA PRO A 86 16.08 10.92 5.83
C PRO A 86 17.33 10.90 4.93
N GLY A 87 18.48 11.25 5.49
CA GLY A 87 19.76 11.33 4.76
C GLY A 87 20.02 12.70 4.11
N GLY A 88 20.90 12.72 3.11
CA GLY A 88 21.46 13.96 2.55
C GLY A 88 20.59 14.71 1.53
N ASP A 89 19.60 14.06 0.91
CA ASP A 89 18.68 14.69 -0.05
C ASP A 89 17.21 14.50 0.40
N PRO A 90 16.54 15.58 0.86
CA PRO A 90 15.18 15.48 1.41
C PRO A 90 14.11 15.15 0.37
N ASN A 91 14.44 15.16 -0.93
CA ASN A 91 13.52 14.82 -2.01
C ASN A 91 13.85 13.46 -2.68
N LYS A 92 14.88 12.75 -2.21
CA LYS A 92 15.41 11.55 -2.85
C LYS A 92 14.32 10.52 -3.09
N GLY A 93 14.00 10.29 -4.37
CA GLY A 93 13.01 9.29 -4.78
C GLY A 93 11.56 9.63 -4.42
N THR A 94 11.20 10.92 -4.36
CA THR A 94 9.84 11.38 -4.10
C THR A 94 9.31 12.24 -5.24
N ALA A 95 8.00 12.16 -5.51
CA ALA A 95 7.31 13.01 -6.49
C ALA A 95 5.84 13.20 -6.07
N ASP A 96 5.29 14.40 -6.24
CA ASP A 96 3.83 14.61 -6.13
C ASP A 96 3.21 14.37 -7.50
N LEU A 97 2.40 13.31 -7.59
CA LEU A 97 1.82 12.84 -8.85
C LEU A 97 0.33 13.17 -8.96
N GLY A 98 -0.14 14.19 -8.24
CA GLY A 98 -1.51 14.71 -8.29
C GLY A 98 -2.48 14.05 -7.31
N HIS A 99 -2.00 13.09 -6.52
CA HIS A 99 -2.78 12.36 -5.50
C HIS A 99 -2.04 12.27 -4.16
N GLY A 100 -1.10 13.18 -3.92
CA GLY A 100 -0.19 13.16 -2.79
C GLY A 100 1.20 12.69 -3.20
N TRP A 101 2.11 12.63 -2.23
CA TRP A 101 3.47 12.16 -2.47
C TRP A 101 3.47 10.69 -2.81
N SER A 102 4.08 10.33 -3.93
CA SER A 102 4.52 8.97 -4.24
C SER A 102 6.02 8.88 -4.01
N SER A 103 6.49 7.66 -3.73
CA SER A 103 7.91 7.39 -3.58
C SER A 103 8.37 6.18 -4.38
N ASN A 104 9.64 6.18 -4.76
CA ASN A 104 10.35 5.02 -5.28
C ASN A 104 11.57 4.67 -4.42
N ASN A 105 11.62 5.18 -3.19
CA ASN A 105 12.72 5.01 -2.23
C ASN A 105 12.49 3.87 -1.22
N GLY A 106 11.31 3.23 -1.20
CA GLY A 106 11.01 2.04 -0.40
C GLY A 106 11.07 0.72 -1.20
N MET A 107 10.37 -0.30 -0.72
CA MET A 107 10.48 -1.67 -1.26
C MET A 107 9.46 -1.97 -2.37
N LEU A 108 8.24 -1.47 -2.27
CA LEU A 108 7.12 -1.79 -3.16
C LEU A 108 6.44 -0.51 -3.67
N PHE A 109 6.71 -0.14 -4.92
CA PHE A 109 6.14 1.05 -5.57
C PHE A 109 5.61 0.72 -6.96
N ALA A 110 4.61 1.47 -7.42
CA ALA A 110 3.91 1.12 -8.65
C ALA A 110 4.81 1.12 -9.87
N ASN A 111 4.62 0.10 -10.71
CA ASN A 111 5.33 -0.14 -11.95
C ASN A 111 6.86 -0.12 -11.80
N GLY A 112 7.33 -0.34 -10.57
CA GLY A 112 8.72 -0.39 -10.19
C GLY A 112 9.20 -1.82 -9.97
N LYS A 113 10.52 -1.99 -10.06
CA LYS A 113 11.19 -3.22 -9.63
C LYS A 113 12.55 -2.87 -9.06
N ILE A 114 12.92 -3.58 -8.00
CA ILE A 114 14.23 -3.51 -7.37
C ILE A 114 14.82 -4.91 -7.29
N LYS A 115 16.14 -4.98 -7.12
CA LYS A 115 16.85 -6.20 -6.76
C LYS A 115 17.19 -6.14 -5.27
N MET A 116 17.40 -7.30 -4.64
CA MET A 116 17.81 -7.39 -3.24
C MET A 116 19.06 -6.54 -2.94
N ARG A 117 20.01 -6.48 -3.87
CA ARG A 117 21.24 -5.65 -3.78
C ARG A 117 20.98 -4.14 -3.75
N ASP A 118 19.78 -3.69 -4.14
CA ASP A 118 19.41 -2.28 -4.16
C ASP A 118 18.88 -1.82 -2.78
N VAL A 119 18.76 -2.75 -1.81
CA VAL A 119 18.39 -2.51 -0.41
C VAL A 119 19.69 -2.34 0.40
N VAL A 120 20.35 -1.22 0.20
CA VAL A 120 21.71 -0.98 0.72
C VAL A 120 21.76 -0.74 2.23
N ASP A 121 20.64 -0.34 2.84
CA ASP A 121 20.55 -0.17 4.30
C ASP A 121 20.32 -1.51 5.03
N GLY A 122 20.15 -2.60 4.27
CA GLY A 122 19.94 -3.95 4.77
C GLY A 122 18.47 -4.37 4.78
N THR A 123 18.20 -5.64 4.48
CA THR A 123 16.82 -6.13 4.31
C THR A 123 16.09 -6.32 5.62
N THR A 124 16.82 -6.43 6.73
CA THR A 124 16.28 -6.37 8.10
C THR A 124 15.86 -4.95 8.51
N ASN A 125 16.26 -3.92 7.75
CA ASN A 125 16.08 -2.50 8.10
C ASN A 125 15.19 -1.75 7.10
N ALA A 126 14.53 -2.47 6.19
CA ALA A 126 13.60 -1.89 5.23
C ALA A 126 12.24 -2.56 5.36
N ILE A 127 11.20 -1.81 5.70
CA ILE A 127 9.82 -2.28 5.76
C ILE A 127 9.34 -2.51 4.32
N MET A 128 8.84 -3.72 4.06
CA MET A 128 8.23 -4.10 2.79
C MET A 128 6.72 -3.91 2.80
N ILE A 129 6.06 -4.37 3.87
CA ILE A 129 4.61 -4.38 4.02
C ILE A 129 4.25 -3.87 5.42
N ALA A 130 3.18 -3.11 5.56
CA ALA A 130 2.63 -2.70 6.85
C ALA A 130 1.14 -3.02 6.94
N GLU A 131 0.62 -3.15 8.15
CA GLU A 131 -0.83 -3.18 8.35
C GLU A 131 -1.47 -1.85 7.92
N GLN A 132 -2.63 -1.98 7.30
CA GLN A 132 -3.55 -0.90 6.97
C GLN A 132 -4.97 -1.44 7.15
N SER A 133 -5.30 -1.80 8.39
CA SER A 133 -6.48 -2.58 8.76
C SER A 133 -7.38 -1.88 9.79
N GLY A 134 -7.09 -0.63 10.12
CA GLY A 134 -7.84 0.22 11.04
C GLY A 134 -8.58 1.37 10.34
N TRP A 135 -9.50 1.99 11.07
CA TRP A 135 -10.17 3.20 10.62
C TRP A 135 -9.29 4.44 10.82
N VAL A 136 -9.43 5.40 9.91
CA VAL A 136 -8.90 6.75 10.07
C VAL A 136 -10.12 7.65 10.15
N ASP A 137 -10.30 8.37 11.26
CA ASP A 137 -11.44 9.25 11.51
C ASP A 137 -12.78 8.54 11.23
N GLY A 138 -12.94 7.34 11.81
CA GLY A 138 -14.16 6.53 11.72
C GLY A 138 -14.51 5.96 10.34
N VAL A 139 -13.64 6.10 9.33
CA VAL A 139 -13.89 5.62 7.96
C VAL A 139 -12.74 4.73 7.50
N ASN A 140 -13.06 3.69 6.74
CA ASN A 140 -12.09 2.90 6.00
C ASN A 140 -11.44 3.79 4.92
N ARG A 141 -10.16 4.09 5.11
CA ARG A 141 -9.31 4.89 4.20
C ARG A 141 -8.10 4.09 3.73
N THR A 142 -8.24 2.78 3.64
CA THR A 142 -7.21 1.88 3.11
C THR A 142 -6.92 2.22 1.63
N SER A 143 -5.74 1.88 1.13
CA SER A 143 -5.31 2.11 -0.26
C SER A 143 -6.08 1.18 -1.20
N ASN A 144 -7.38 1.44 -1.40
CA ASN A 144 -8.32 0.45 -1.97
C ASN A 144 -9.46 1.07 -2.81
N TYR A 145 -9.21 2.19 -3.50
CA TYR A 145 -10.28 2.98 -4.13
C TYR A 145 -11.19 2.20 -5.09
N TYR A 146 -10.64 1.35 -5.95
CA TYR A 146 -11.42 0.48 -6.85
C TYR A 146 -11.30 -1.01 -6.49
N GLY A 147 -11.03 -1.31 -5.22
CA GLY A 147 -10.82 -2.68 -4.73
C GLY A 147 -9.40 -3.20 -4.92
N GLY A 148 -9.03 -4.21 -4.12
CA GLY A 148 -7.62 -4.54 -3.84
C GLY A 148 -6.83 -5.13 -5.01
N TRP A 149 -7.52 -5.50 -6.09
CA TRP A 149 -6.91 -6.12 -7.26
C TRP A 149 -6.45 -5.11 -8.32
N MET A 150 -6.91 -3.85 -8.24
CA MET A 150 -6.77 -2.88 -9.33
C MET A 150 -5.33 -2.46 -9.65
N GLY A 151 -4.45 -2.40 -8.64
CA GLY A 151 -3.06 -1.97 -8.82
C GLY A 151 -2.94 -0.45 -9.00
N SER A 152 -2.53 0.02 -10.17
CA SER A 152 -2.27 1.45 -10.42
C SER A 152 -2.99 1.97 -11.65
N ARG A 153 -3.40 3.25 -11.64
CA ARG A 153 -4.14 3.86 -12.75
C ARG A 153 -3.39 3.89 -14.08
N HIS A 154 -2.08 4.11 -14.04
CA HIS A 154 -1.26 4.24 -15.25
C HIS A 154 -0.05 3.31 -15.15
N PRO A 155 0.45 2.76 -16.28
CA PRO A 155 1.56 1.81 -16.29
C PRO A 155 2.93 2.49 -16.10
N ARG A 156 2.95 3.73 -15.59
CA ARG A 156 4.17 4.54 -15.45
C ARG A 156 4.77 4.31 -14.07
N PRO A 157 6.11 4.20 -13.95
CA PRO A 157 6.77 4.13 -12.66
C PRO A 157 6.71 5.48 -11.93
N VAL A 158 7.03 5.45 -10.64
CA VAL A 158 7.29 6.65 -9.85
C VAL A 158 8.73 7.11 -10.15
N ASP A 159 8.93 7.90 -11.20
CA ASP A 159 10.27 8.36 -11.64
C ASP A 159 10.35 9.87 -11.95
N GLY A 160 9.26 10.61 -11.80
CA GLY A 160 9.27 12.06 -11.97
C GLY A 160 7.92 12.66 -12.39
N PRO A 161 7.89 13.96 -12.76
CA PRO A 161 6.67 14.70 -13.06
C PRO A 161 5.92 14.22 -14.32
N SER A 162 6.56 13.44 -15.19
CA SER A 162 5.89 12.79 -16.34
C SER A 162 4.85 11.75 -15.93
N SER A 163 4.84 11.33 -14.67
CA SER A 163 3.92 10.36 -14.10
C SER A 163 2.72 11.02 -13.39
N TRP A 164 2.31 12.20 -13.84
CA TRP A 164 1.11 12.88 -13.32
C TRP A 164 -0.14 11.99 -13.38
N ASP A 165 -1.05 12.25 -12.45
CA ASP A 165 -2.32 11.53 -12.28
C ASP A 165 -2.13 10.04 -11.95
N LEU A 166 -1.06 9.73 -11.20
CA LEU A 166 -0.78 8.39 -10.73
C LEU A 166 -1.28 8.24 -9.30
N TRP A 167 -2.35 7.48 -9.17
CA TRP A 167 -2.77 6.92 -7.89
C TRP A 167 -2.75 5.40 -7.92
N GLN A 168 -2.62 4.83 -6.73
CA GLN A 168 -2.23 3.45 -6.53
C GLN A 168 -3.11 2.82 -5.45
N THR A 169 -3.39 1.54 -5.61
CA THR A 169 -4.06 0.64 -4.68
C THR A 169 -3.04 -0.39 -4.22
N GLY A 170 -3.08 -0.79 -2.95
CA GLY A 170 -2.15 -1.78 -2.39
C GLY A 170 -0.77 -1.27 -2.05
N THR A 171 -0.52 0.03 -2.20
CA THR A 171 0.75 0.64 -1.78
C THR A 171 0.53 2.03 -1.18
N THR A 172 1.37 2.44 -0.24
CA THR A 172 1.35 3.80 0.34
C THR A 172 2.75 4.37 0.52
N CYS A 173 2.86 5.68 0.37
CA CYS A 173 4.01 6.49 0.70
C CYS A 173 3.81 7.08 2.11
N VAL A 174 4.66 6.66 3.05
CA VAL A 174 4.53 7.01 4.47
C VAL A 174 4.80 8.49 4.67
N ARG A 175 3.77 9.20 5.12
CA ARG A 175 3.81 10.65 5.41
C ARG A 175 3.44 10.98 6.86
N PHE A 176 2.76 10.07 7.55
CA PHE A 176 2.21 10.28 8.89
C PHE A 176 2.57 9.09 9.78
N ALA A 177 2.60 9.32 11.10
CA ALA A 177 2.81 8.29 12.10
C ALA A 177 1.74 7.17 12.00
N PRO A 178 2.05 5.94 12.44
CA PRO A 178 1.10 4.84 12.46
C PRO A 178 -0.13 5.21 13.29
N ASN A 179 -1.28 4.63 12.94
CA ASN A 179 -2.57 4.83 13.63
C ASN A 179 -3.06 6.29 13.72
N SER A 180 -2.41 7.23 13.04
CA SER A 180 -2.83 8.62 12.98
C SER A 180 -4.24 8.77 12.40
N GLN A 181 -5.10 9.52 13.08
CA GLN A 181 -6.46 9.82 12.65
C GLN A 181 -6.53 11.04 11.72
N ILE A 182 -5.44 11.32 10.98
CA ILE A 182 -5.31 12.52 10.16
C ILE A 182 -6.05 12.41 8.84
N VAL A 183 -6.96 13.36 8.60
CA VAL A 183 -7.63 13.57 7.32
C VAL A 183 -7.14 14.87 6.71
N GLN A 184 -6.30 14.76 5.68
CA GLN A 184 -5.70 15.91 5.00
C GLN A 184 -5.99 15.85 3.51
N THR A 185 -6.58 16.92 2.98
CA THR A 185 -6.82 17.11 1.55
C THR A 185 -5.51 16.97 0.77
N GLY A 186 -5.55 16.12 -0.26
CA GLY A 186 -4.38 15.87 -1.10
C GLY A 186 -3.41 14.84 -0.53
N ALA A 187 -3.76 14.13 0.56
CA ALA A 187 -2.89 13.14 1.18
C ALA A 187 -3.61 11.92 1.77
N THR A 188 -4.65 12.10 2.59
CA THR A 188 -5.36 11.00 3.27
C THR A 188 -6.88 11.08 3.17
N ASP A 189 -7.41 12.13 2.53
CA ASP A 189 -8.85 12.38 2.44
C ASP A 189 -9.63 11.32 1.65
N ARG A 190 -8.96 10.54 0.79
CA ARG A 190 -9.56 9.54 -0.10
C ARG A 190 -8.70 8.29 -0.21
N MET A 191 -9.32 7.17 -0.59
CA MET A 191 -8.63 5.87 -0.76
C MET A 191 -7.75 5.80 -2.01
N TYR A 192 -7.88 6.75 -2.94
CA TYR A 192 -6.98 6.90 -4.08
C TYR A 192 -5.79 7.82 -3.77
N ARG A 193 -5.62 8.27 -2.52
CA ARG A 193 -4.44 9.06 -2.19
C ARG A 193 -3.22 8.16 -1.97
N ASN A 194 -2.06 8.69 -2.28
CA ASN A 194 -0.80 7.96 -2.18
C ASN A 194 -0.21 8.00 -0.77
N ASN A 195 -0.82 8.72 0.18
CA ASN A 195 -0.33 8.84 1.56
C ASN A 195 -1.33 8.30 2.60
N THR A 196 -2.12 7.27 2.25
CA THR A 196 -3.01 6.60 3.21
C THR A 196 -2.23 6.10 4.44
N VAL A 197 -2.83 6.21 5.62
CA VAL A 197 -2.14 5.95 6.90
C VAL A 197 -1.94 4.44 7.09
N ILE A 198 -0.76 4.03 7.52
CA ILE A 198 -0.51 2.67 8.03
C ILE A 198 -1.13 2.55 9.42
N ASN A 199 -1.96 1.54 9.64
CA ASN A 199 -2.76 1.46 10.86
C ASN A 199 -3.24 0.03 11.12
N SER A 200 -3.64 -0.24 12.34
CA SER A 200 -4.28 -1.48 12.76
C SER A 200 -5.26 -1.20 13.89
N MET A 201 -5.98 -2.23 14.34
CA MET A 201 -6.76 -2.18 15.58
C MET A 201 -6.11 -2.98 16.71
N HIS A 202 -4.84 -3.38 16.56
CA HIS A 202 -4.08 -3.93 17.66
C HIS A 202 -3.82 -2.84 18.71
N THR A 203 -3.73 -3.24 19.97
CA THR A 203 -3.43 -2.29 21.04
C THR A 203 -1.97 -1.83 20.93
N GLY A 204 -1.75 -0.53 20.77
CA GLY A 204 -0.45 0.12 20.95
C GLY A 204 0.50 0.11 19.75
N GLY A 205 0.05 -0.32 18.56
CA GLY A 205 0.92 -0.34 17.38
C GLY A 205 0.38 -1.09 16.19
N ILE A 206 1.27 -1.43 15.27
CA ILE A 206 0.98 -2.20 14.05
C ILE A 206 2.07 -3.25 13.78
N ASN A 207 1.71 -4.32 13.09
CA ASN A 207 2.67 -5.26 12.54
C ASN A 207 3.19 -4.78 11.18
N VAL A 208 4.46 -5.06 10.93
CA VAL A 208 5.14 -4.80 9.66
C VAL A 208 5.95 -6.02 9.25
N VAL A 209 6.13 -6.19 7.93
CA VAL A 209 7.01 -7.21 7.35
C VAL A 209 8.23 -6.51 6.77
N MET A 210 9.41 -6.95 7.19
CA MET A 210 10.69 -6.43 6.74
C MET A 210 11.10 -7.04 5.40
N GLY A 211 12.14 -6.48 4.76
CA GLY A 211 12.68 -6.93 3.48
C GLY A 211 13.20 -8.37 3.49
N ASP A 212 13.57 -8.89 4.66
CA ASP A 212 13.98 -10.29 4.88
C ASP A 212 12.81 -11.23 5.25
N ALA A 213 11.57 -10.72 5.16
CA ALA A 213 10.32 -11.39 5.53
C ALA A 213 10.12 -11.64 7.04
N SER A 214 10.97 -11.08 7.92
CA SER A 214 10.68 -11.07 9.35
C SER A 214 9.48 -10.15 9.67
N VAL A 215 8.69 -10.54 10.67
CA VAL A 215 7.58 -9.73 11.17
C VAL A 215 8.04 -9.00 12.42
N GLN A 216 7.78 -7.69 12.47
CA GLN A 216 8.07 -6.85 13.62
C GLN A 216 6.81 -6.10 14.06
N PHE A 217 6.72 -5.77 15.35
CA PHE A 217 5.69 -4.89 15.88
C PHE A 217 6.27 -3.50 16.12
N ILE A 218 5.71 -2.48 15.48
CA ILE A 218 6.07 -1.07 15.72
C ILE A 218 5.01 -0.41 16.59
N THR A 219 5.45 0.30 17.62
CA THR A 219 4.52 0.99 18.53
C THR A 219 4.01 2.28 17.94
N ASP A 220 2.87 2.76 18.45
CA ASP A 220 2.34 4.09 18.11
C ASP A 220 3.31 5.23 18.49
N SER A 221 4.21 4.96 19.43
CA SER A 221 5.22 5.88 19.95
C SER A 221 6.57 5.79 19.24
N ILE A 222 6.67 5.05 18.11
CA ILE A 222 7.90 5.00 17.32
C ILE A 222 8.36 6.41 16.95
N ASP A 223 9.65 6.67 17.06
CA ASP A 223 10.22 7.92 16.55
C ASP A 223 9.91 8.05 15.05
N PHE A 224 9.33 9.18 14.66
CA PHE A 224 8.82 9.32 13.29
C PHE A 224 9.96 9.39 12.26
N LEU A 225 11.15 9.89 12.64
CA LEU A 225 12.31 9.85 11.76
C LEU A 225 12.78 8.40 11.55
N LEU A 226 12.86 7.62 12.63
CA LEU A 226 13.15 6.18 12.58
C LEU A 226 12.17 5.42 11.67
N LEU A 227 10.85 5.68 11.80
CA LEU A 227 9.86 5.06 10.91
C LEU A 227 10.15 5.40 9.43
N LYS A 228 10.48 6.66 9.13
CA LYS A 228 10.78 7.07 7.76
C LYS A 228 12.06 6.44 7.24
N GLN A 229 13.07 6.26 8.09
CA GLN A 229 14.31 5.54 7.75
C GLN A 229 13.98 4.09 7.40
N LEU A 230 13.22 3.39 8.25
CA LEU A 230 12.77 2.02 7.98
C LEU A 230 11.89 1.91 6.72
N CYS A 231 11.21 2.96 6.29
CA CYS A 231 10.44 2.97 5.04
C CYS A 231 11.30 3.20 3.80
N CYS A 232 12.55 3.65 3.96
CA CYS A 232 13.52 3.86 2.90
C CYS A 232 14.49 2.68 2.81
N ARG A 233 14.91 2.31 1.60
CA ARG A 233 15.84 1.18 1.39
C ARG A 233 17.31 1.60 1.21
N TYR A 234 17.56 2.90 1.02
CA TYR A 234 18.85 3.44 0.57
C TYR A 234 19.16 4.86 1.05
N ASP A 235 18.62 5.27 2.18
CA ASP A 235 18.85 6.64 2.69
C ASP A 235 20.29 6.84 3.18
N GLY A 236 21.04 5.75 3.38
CA GLY A 236 22.44 5.77 3.81
C GLY A 236 22.60 5.89 5.33
N GLU A 237 21.49 5.83 6.07
CA GLU A 237 21.47 5.83 7.52
C GLU A 237 21.44 4.38 8.02
N VAL A 238 22.47 3.97 8.77
CA VAL A 238 22.47 2.67 9.42
C VAL A 238 21.45 2.70 10.54
N THR A 239 20.28 2.17 10.25
CA THR A 239 19.14 2.18 11.16
C THR A 239 18.93 0.76 11.68
N THR A 240 18.81 0.58 12.99
CA THR A 240 18.48 -0.72 13.58
C THR A 240 17.10 -0.65 14.21
N PHE A 241 16.30 -1.68 13.97
CA PHE A 241 15.02 -1.83 14.65
C PHE A 241 15.27 -1.94 16.16
N PRO A 242 14.61 -1.14 17.01
CA PRO A 242 14.77 -1.26 18.46
C PRO A 242 14.24 -2.63 18.90
N GLN A 243 15.11 -3.44 19.52
CA GLN A 243 14.73 -4.72 20.14
C GLN A 243 13.89 -4.51 21.39
#